data_AF-A0A7K4DDJ9-F1
#
_entry.id   AF-A0A7K4DDJ9-F1
#
_cell.length_a   1.000
_cell.length_b   1.000
_cell.length_c   1.000
_cell.angle_alpha   90.00
_cell.angle_beta   90.00
_cell.angle_gamma   90.00
#
_symmetry.space_group_name_H-M   'P 1'
#
loop_
_entity.id
_entity.type
_entity.pdbx_description
1 polymer ?
#
loop_
_entity_poly.entity_id
_entity_poly.type
_entity_poly.pdbx_seq_one_letter_code
_entity_poly.pdbx_strand_id
1 'polypeptide(L)'
;MVEAKFKVSPIVVERYLAGVNYPASRQNLIDQAKKNEADKDVMDTIANLPDQTYHSPIDISKAMAGEEVSLGTHAAGAGMAISAADVQRYLRGIDYPAGKEGVISQAQTNNAPNEVLDILRKIRDQEFHSAADLSRALGEVM
;
A
#
# COMPACT_ATOMS: atom_id res chain seq x y z
N MET A 1 -15.50 19.10 -15.59
CA MET A 1 -16.70 18.31 -15.26
C MET A 1 -16.21 16.93 -14.91
N VAL A 2 -16.23 16.53 -13.63
CA VAL A 2 -15.79 15.18 -13.24
C VAL A 2 -17.00 14.27 -13.41
N GLU A 3 -16.98 13.42 -14.43
CA GLU A 3 -17.99 12.38 -14.62
C GLU A 3 -17.93 11.45 -13.39
N ALA A 4 -19.00 11.42 -12.60
CA ALA A 4 -19.19 10.39 -11.60
C ALA A 4 -19.35 9.06 -12.34
N LYS A 5 -18.23 8.35 -12.53
CA LYS A 5 -18.14 7.12 -13.34
C LYS A 5 -18.90 5.93 -12.71
N PHE A 6 -19.42 6.10 -11.49
CA PHE A 6 -20.07 5.05 -10.72
C PHE A 6 -21.50 5.46 -10.33
N LYS A 7 -22.47 4.63 -10.73
CA LYS A 7 -23.90 4.85 -10.47
C LYS A 7 -24.30 4.52 -9.04
N VAL A 8 -23.48 3.74 -8.34
CA VAL A 8 -23.75 3.23 -6.98
C VAL A 8 -22.77 3.87 -6.00
N SER A 9 -23.25 4.23 -4.81
CA SER A 9 -22.40 4.79 -3.74
C SER A 9 -21.48 3.72 -3.14
N PRO A 10 -20.25 4.09 -2.72
CA PRO A 10 -19.29 3.15 -2.13
C PRO A 10 -19.84 2.39 -0.91
N ILE A 11 -20.61 3.07 -0.05
CA ILE A 11 -21.25 2.47 1.13
C ILE A 11 -22.15 1.29 0.76
N VAL A 12 -22.85 1.38 -0.38
CA VAL A 12 -23.74 0.30 -0.85
C VAL A 12 -22.88 -0.88 -1.30
N VAL A 13 -21.82 -0.62 -2.07
CA VAL A 13 -20.88 -1.65 -2.53
C VAL A 13 -20.21 -2.36 -1.34
N GLU A 14 -19.73 -1.60 -0.35
CA GLU A 14 -19.10 -2.14 0.86
C GLU A 14 -20.03 -3.09 1.64
N ARG A 15 -21.34 -2.80 1.67
CA ARG A 15 -22.32 -3.68 2.31
C ARG A 15 -22.37 -5.07 1.66
N TYR A 16 -22.31 -5.13 0.33
CA TYR A 16 -22.29 -6.41 -0.41
C TYR A 16 -20.91 -7.07 -0.41
N LEU A 17 -19.87 -6.37 0.00
CA LEU A 17 -18.51 -6.91 0.17
C LEU A 17 -18.19 -7.22 1.64
N ALA A 18 -19.19 -7.21 2.51
CA ALA A 18 -19.05 -7.68 3.88
C ALA A 18 -18.61 -9.15 3.89
N GLY A 19 -17.56 -9.45 4.65
CA GLY A 19 -16.98 -10.80 4.75
C GLY A 19 -15.94 -11.14 3.67
N VAL A 20 -15.54 -10.19 2.81
CA VAL A 20 -14.34 -10.35 1.98
C VAL A 20 -13.12 -10.53 2.89
N ASN A 21 -12.32 -11.57 2.61
CA ASN A 21 -11.04 -11.75 3.28
C ASN A 21 -9.96 -11.02 2.48
N TYR A 22 -9.47 -9.91 3.02
CA TYR A 22 -8.42 -9.12 2.39
C TYR A 22 -7.03 -9.74 2.64
N PRO A 23 -6.08 -9.62 1.69
CA PRO A 23 -6.21 -8.95 0.39
C PRO A 23 -7.09 -9.68 -0.62
N ALA A 24 -7.87 -8.92 -1.39
CA ALA A 24 -8.80 -9.45 -2.38
C ALA A 24 -8.65 -8.75 -3.73
N SER A 25 -8.60 -9.53 -4.82
CA SER A 25 -8.58 -9.01 -6.18
C SER A 25 -9.99 -8.58 -6.61
N ARG A 26 -10.08 -7.73 -7.65
CA ARG A 26 -11.36 -7.36 -8.28
C ARG A 26 -12.28 -8.57 -8.54
N GLN A 27 -11.71 -9.67 -9.03
CA GLN A 27 -12.46 -10.90 -9.25
C GLN A 27 -13.10 -11.45 -7.97
N ASN A 28 -12.35 -11.53 -6.86
CA ASN A 28 -12.88 -11.94 -5.56
C ASN A 28 -14.00 -11.02 -5.07
N LEU A 29 -13.92 -9.72 -5.35
CA LEU A 29 -14.99 -8.77 -5.01
C LEU A 29 -16.26 -9.07 -5.82
N ILE A 30 -16.13 -9.37 -7.12
CA ILE A 30 -17.27 -9.77 -7.97
C ILE A 30 -17.89 -11.07 -7.47
N ASP A 31 -17.07 -12.08 -7.16
CA ASP A 31 -17.55 -13.37 -6.66
C ASP A 31 -18.26 -13.23 -5.31
N GLN A 32 -17.71 -12.41 -4.40
CA GLN A 32 -18.35 -12.15 -3.11
C GLN A 32 -19.64 -11.34 -3.26
N ALA A 33 -19.65 -10.30 -4.09
CA ALA A 33 -20.85 -9.52 -4.36
C ALA A 33 -21.94 -10.40 -4.99
N LYS A 34 -21.58 -11.29 -5.92
CA LYS A 34 -22.49 -12.27 -6.52
C LYS A 34 -23.03 -13.24 -5.49
N LYS A 35 -22.20 -13.73 -4.57
CA LYS A 35 -22.61 -14.60 -3.46
C LYS A 35 -23.59 -13.90 -2.52
N ASN A 36 -23.42 -12.60 -2.32
CA ASN A 36 -24.29 -11.75 -1.51
C ASN A 36 -25.48 -11.18 -2.32
N GLU A 37 -25.77 -11.74 -3.50
CA GLU A 37 -26.90 -11.35 -4.36
C GLU A 37 -26.94 -9.84 -4.66
N ALA A 38 -25.76 -9.26 -4.91
CA ALA A 38 -25.64 -7.84 -5.21
C ALA A 38 -26.40 -7.43 -6.48
N ASP A 39 -26.95 -6.23 -6.46
CA ASP A 39 -27.64 -5.65 -7.61
C ASP A 39 -26.74 -5.53 -8.84
N LYS A 40 -27.39 -5.51 -10.02
CA LYS A 40 -26.69 -5.41 -11.30
C LYS A 40 -25.81 -4.17 -11.39
N ASP A 41 -26.27 -3.04 -10.84
CA ASP A 41 -25.49 -1.80 -10.79
C ASP A 41 -24.26 -1.89 -9.87
N VAL A 42 -24.35 -2.66 -8.77
CA VAL A 42 -23.21 -2.93 -7.87
C VAL A 42 -22.18 -3.80 -8.58
N MET A 43 -22.63 -4.86 -9.26
CA MET A 43 -21.74 -5.73 -10.03
C MET A 43 -21.02 -4.97 -11.17
N ASP A 44 -21.75 -4.11 -11.89
CA ASP A 44 -21.19 -3.27 -12.96
C ASP A 44 -20.16 -2.27 -12.40
N THR A 45 -20.45 -1.71 -11.24
CA THR A 45 -19.54 -0.82 -10.50
C THR A 45 -18.24 -1.53 -10.14
N ILE A 46 -18.31 -2.72 -9.53
CA ILE A 46 -17.13 -3.49 -9.14
C ILE A 46 -16.35 -3.96 -10.37
N ALA A 47 -17.03 -4.34 -11.45
CA ALA A 47 -16.39 -4.76 -12.71
C ALA A 47 -15.59 -3.62 -13.37
N ASN A 48 -16.08 -2.38 -13.24
CA ASN A 48 -15.40 -1.18 -13.74
C ASN A 48 -14.24 -0.69 -12.86
N LEU A 49 -14.03 -1.29 -11.68
CA LEU A 49 -12.87 -0.97 -10.85
C LEU A 49 -11.55 -1.39 -11.53
N PRO A 50 -10.44 -0.70 -11.22
CA PRO A 50 -9.12 -1.09 -11.71
C PRO A 50 -8.76 -2.51 -11.25
N ASP A 51 -8.04 -3.21 -12.12
CA ASP A 51 -7.54 -4.55 -11.84
C ASP A 51 -6.32 -4.47 -10.93
N GLN A 52 -6.59 -4.47 -9.62
CA GLN A 52 -5.58 -4.40 -8.57
C GLN A 52 -6.01 -5.22 -7.35
N THR A 53 -5.08 -5.40 -6.42
CA THR A 53 -5.32 -6.05 -5.14
C THR A 53 -5.79 -5.01 -4.12
N TYR A 54 -7.01 -5.18 -3.63
CA TYR A 54 -7.59 -4.36 -2.58
C TYR A 54 -7.21 -4.95 -1.23
N HIS A 55 -6.75 -4.13 -0.29
CA HIS A 55 -6.34 -4.57 1.05
C HIS A 55 -7.34 -4.15 2.12
N SER A 56 -8.26 -3.24 1.79
CA SER A 56 -9.30 -2.76 2.68
C SER A 56 -10.53 -2.24 1.92
N PRO A 57 -11.69 -2.10 2.59
CA PRO A 57 -12.85 -1.41 2.03
C PRO A 57 -12.55 0.02 1.58
N ILE A 58 -11.63 0.70 2.27
CA ILE A 58 -11.19 2.05 1.92
C ILE A 58 -10.55 2.09 0.53
N ASP A 59 -9.77 1.07 0.16
CA ASP A 59 -9.13 1.01 -1.16
C ASP A 59 -10.18 0.91 -2.29
N ILE A 60 -11.29 0.23 -2.02
CA ILE A 60 -12.41 0.08 -2.95
C ILE A 60 -13.13 1.42 -3.09
N SER A 61 -13.45 2.06 -1.97
CA SER A 61 -14.09 3.39 -1.93
C SER A 61 -13.25 4.44 -2.67
N LYS A 62 -11.92 4.42 -2.52
CA LYS A 62 -11.01 5.29 -3.27
C LYS A 62 -10.97 4.96 -4.76
N ALA A 63 -10.91 3.69 -5.13
CA ALA A 63 -10.94 3.28 -6.53
C ALA A 63 -12.26 3.68 -7.22
N MET A 64 -13.37 3.68 -6.49
CA MET A 64 -14.66 4.20 -6.96
C MET A 64 -14.70 5.74 -7.03
N ALA A 65 -13.89 6.46 -6.25
CA ALA A 65 -13.83 7.92 -6.31
C ALA A 65 -13.11 8.45 -7.57
N GLY A 66 -12.50 7.58 -8.37
CA GLY A 66 -11.82 7.95 -9.61
C GLY A 66 -10.42 8.53 -9.41
N GLU A 67 -9.81 8.31 -8.23
CA GLU A 67 -8.39 8.62 -8.04
C GLU A 67 -7.59 7.54 -8.77
N GLU A 68 -7.07 7.89 -9.94
CA GLU A 68 -6.18 7.03 -10.73
C GLU A 68 -4.93 6.71 -9.93
N VAL A 69 -4.94 5.56 -9.26
CA VAL A 69 -3.75 5.02 -8.61
C VAL A 69 -2.85 4.41 -9.68
N SER A 70 -2.15 5.26 -10.42
CA SER A 70 -0.87 4.84 -11.00
C SER A 70 0.15 4.83 -9.87
N LEU A 71 0.20 3.72 -9.11
CA LEU A 71 1.39 3.13 -8.47
C LEU A 71 0.94 2.02 -7.49
N GLY A 72 1.62 0.88 -7.59
CA GLY A 72 1.22 -0.38 -6.99
C GLY A 72 1.05 -0.35 -5.47
N THR A 73 0.18 -1.24 -4.99
CA THR A 73 0.30 -1.99 -3.74
C THR A 73 1.02 -1.29 -2.57
N HIS A 74 0.30 -0.42 -1.86
CA HIS A 74 0.68 -0.01 -0.51
C HIS A 74 -0.48 -0.25 0.46
N ALA A 75 -0.55 -1.49 0.92
CA ALA A 75 -1.15 -1.81 2.21
C ALA A 75 -0.32 -1.13 3.31
N ALA A 76 -0.77 0.03 3.76
CA ALA A 76 -0.73 0.52 5.14
C ALA A 76 -0.98 2.03 5.11
N GLY A 77 -2.18 2.41 5.59
CA GLY A 77 -2.44 3.67 6.27
C GLY A 77 -1.94 4.97 5.65
N ALA A 78 -2.87 5.72 5.06
CA ALA A 78 -2.93 7.19 5.07
C ALA A 78 -1.65 7.96 4.66
N GLY A 79 -1.74 8.64 3.51
CA GLY A 79 -0.69 9.48 2.95
C GLY A 79 0.10 10.30 3.97
N MET A 80 1.38 9.97 4.08
CA MET A 80 2.43 10.81 4.64
C MET A 80 3.74 10.26 4.07
N ALA A 81 4.66 11.13 3.64
CA ALA A 81 5.99 10.73 3.19
C ALA A 81 6.56 9.61 4.08
N ILE A 82 7.09 8.54 3.45
CA ILE A 82 7.81 7.47 4.16
C ILE A 82 8.78 8.17 5.11
N SER A 83 8.53 8.08 6.41
CA SER A 83 9.33 8.80 7.39
C SER A 83 10.52 7.94 7.79
N ALA A 84 11.61 8.58 8.23
CA ALA A 84 12.77 7.83 8.73
C ALA A 84 12.39 6.85 9.85
N ALA A 85 11.37 7.19 10.66
CA ALA A 85 10.82 6.31 11.68
C ALA A 85 10.17 5.04 11.12
N ASP A 86 9.50 5.11 9.97
CA ASP A 86 8.91 3.93 9.32
C ASP A 86 9.98 3.04 8.74
N VAL A 87 11.00 3.61 8.08
CA VAL A 87 12.17 2.86 7.61
C VAL A 87 12.85 2.14 8.78
N GLN A 88 13.02 2.81 9.92
CA GLN A 88 13.63 2.23 11.12
C GLN A 88 12.88 1.00 11.67
N ARG A 89 11.56 0.88 11.46
CA ARG A 89 10.81 -0.32 11.90
C ARG A 89 11.28 -1.58 11.18
N TYR A 90 11.64 -1.46 9.91
CA TYR A 90 12.17 -2.56 9.10
C TYR A 90 13.65 -2.85 9.34
N LEU A 91 14.31 -2.08 10.20
CA LEU A 91 15.73 -2.24 10.54
C LEU A 91 15.93 -2.66 12.00
N ARG A 92 14.85 -3.10 12.65
CA ARG A 92 14.89 -3.72 13.97
C ARG A 92 15.84 -4.92 13.96
N GLY A 93 16.74 -4.96 14.94
CA GLY A 93 17.69 -6.06 15.13
C GLY A 93 18.93 -5.97 14.25
N ILE A 94 19.15 -4.86 13.54
CA ILE A 94 20.43 -4.64 12.86
C ILE A 94 21.54 -4.41 13.89
N ASP A 95 22.64 -5.12 13.73
CA ASP A 95 23.86 -4.90 14.50
C ASP A 95 24.71 -3.82 13.82
N TYR A 96 25.17 -2.86 14.61
CA TYR A 96 26.03 -1.78 14.16
C TYR A 96 27.50 -2.05 14.51
N PRO A 97 28.46 -1.67 13.65
CA PRO A 97 28.28 -0.90 12.41
C PRO A 97 27.72 -1.73 11.23
N ALA A 98 26.91 -1.07 10.38
CA ALA A 98 26.31 -1.69 9.20
C ALA A 98 26.51 -0.80 7.96
N GLY A 99 26.97 -1.39 6.86
CA GLY A 99 27.04 -0.72 5.57
C GLY A 99 25.67 -0.68 4.86
N LYS A 100 25.56 0.15 3.81
CA LYS A 100 24.34 0.28 2.99
C LYS A 100 23.72 -1.07 2.58
N GLU A 101 24.54 -2.00 2.09
CA GLU A 101 24.05 -3.33 1.70
C GLU A 101 23.50 -4.14 2.87
N GLY A 102 24.14 -4.07 4.04
CA GLY A 102 23.65 -4.71 5.26
C GLY A 102 22.30 -4.15 5.70
N VAL A 103 22.13 -2.83 5.60
CA VAL A 103 20.85 -2.15 5.89
C VAL A 103 19.76 -2.60 4.91
N ILE A 104 20.06 -2.64 3.59
CA ILE A 104 19.12 -3.10 2.57
C ILE A 104 18.74 -4.56 2.80
N SER A 105 19.72 -5.44 3.06
CA SER A 105 19.49 -6.86 3.29
C SER A 105 18.66 -7.10 4.56
N GLN A 106 18.90 -6.31 5.62
CA GLN A 106 18.11 -6.39 6.85
C GLN A 106 16.66 -5.95 6.60
N ALA A 107 16.47 -4.83 5.89
CA ALA A 107 15.15 -4.37 5.50
C ALA A 107 14.40 -5.42 4.68
N GLN A 108 15.07 -6.05 3.70
CA GLN A 108 14.50 -7.14 2.91
C GLN A 108 14.12 -8.35 3.77
N THR A 109 14.99 -8.75 4.69
CA THR A 109 14.72 -9.84 5.65
C THR A 109 13.47 -9.55 6.49
N ASN A 110 13.30 -8.29 6.88
CA ASN A 110 12.15 -7.80 7.61
C ASN A 110 10.94 -7.48 6.73
N ASN A 111 10.92 -7.93 5.46
CA ASN A 111 9.85 -7.73 4.49
C ASN A 111 9.51 -6.25 4.27
N ALA A 112 10.53 -5.40 4.14
CA ALA A 112 10.34 -3.99 3.82
C ALA A 112 9.73 -3.81 2.42
N PRO A 113 8.81 -2.85 2.26
CA PRO A 113 8.23 -2.53 0.96
C PRO A 113 9.27 -1.92 0.01
N ASN A 114 9.02 -2.04 -1.30
CA ASN A 114 9.93 -1.56 -2.33
C ASN A 114 10.26 -0.07 -2.20
N GLU A 115 9.35 0.77 -1.72
CA GLU A 115 9.60 2.19 -1.45
C GLU A 115 10.68 2.40 -0.38
N VAL A 116 10.64 1.64 0.71
CA VAL A 116 11.67 1.68 1.75
C VAL A 116 13.01 1.25 1.18
N LEU A 117 13.02 0.18 0.37
CA LEU A 117 14.24 -0.28 -0.30
C LEU A 117 14.78 0.74 -1.32
N ASP A 118 13.91 1.47 -2.01
CA ASP A 118 14.30 2.53 -2.95
C ASP A 118 14.99 3.69 -2.24
N ILE A 119 14.44 4.14 -1.11
CA ILE A 119 15.05 5.18 -0.27
C ILE A 119 16.41 4.69 0.26
N LEU A 120 16.47 3.45 0.77
CA LEU A 120 17.72 2.85 1.25
C LEU A 120 18.77 2.64 0.15
N ARG A 121 18.38 2.56 -1.13
CA ARG A 121 19.32 2.51 -2.26
C ARG A 121 19.87 3.89 -2.62
N LYS A 122 19.11 4.94 -2.33
CA LYS A 122 19.47 6.34 -2.61
C LYS A 122 20.33 6.98 -1.52
N ILE A 123 20.37 6.44 -0.30
CA ILE A 123 21.31 6.90 0.73
C ILE A 123 22.75 6.71 0.31
N ARG A 124 23.60 7.58 0.86
CA ARG A 124 25.05 7.50 0.66
C ARG A 124 25.57 6.13 1.05
N ASP A 125 26.47 5.62 0.22
CA ASP A 125 27.25 4.43 0.54
C ASP A 125 28.25 4.79 1.64
N GLN A 126 27.86 4.54 2.88
CA GLN A 126 28.68 4.76 4.07
C GLN A 126 28.35 3.72 5.14
N GLU A 127 29.24 3.61 6.12
CA GLU A 127 29.02 2.78 7.29
C GLU A 127 28.20 3.54 8.33
N PHE A 128 27.05 2.99 8.68
CA PHE A 128 26.19 3.54 9.71
C PHE A 128 26.60 2.92 11.04
N HIS A 129 26.80 3.76 12.07
CA HIS A 129 27.20 3.28 13.41
C HIS A 129 26.02 3.24 14.39
N SER A 130 24.86 3.77 14.00
CA SER A 130 23.65 3.77 14.82
C SER A 130 22.41 4.08 14.00
N ALA A 131 21.24 3.80 14.58
CA ALA A 131 19.94 4.15 13.97
C ALA A 131 19.77 5.67 13.78
N ALA A 132 20.43 6.49 14.62
CA ALA A 132 20.41 7.95 14.49
C ALA A 132 21.24 8.43 13.29
N ASP A 133 22.35 7.75 12.99
CA ASP A 133 23.20 8.04 11.84
C ASP A 133 22.45 7.76 10.53
N LEU A 134 21.80 6.59 10.47
CA LEU A 134 20.95 6.21 9.36
C LEU A 134 19.76 7.17 9.17
N SER A 135 19.12 7.61 10.26
CA SER A 135 18.01 8.57 10.20
C SER A 135 18.41 9.89 9.55
N ARG A 136 19.63 10.37 9.83
CA ARG A 136 20.17 11.57 9.16
C ARG A 136 20.36 11.35 7.68
N ALA A 137 20.99 10.23 7.29
CA ALA A 137 21.22 9.91 5.89
C ALA A 137 19.91 9.72 5.09
N LEU A 138 18.87 9.17 5.72
CA LEU A 138 17.53 9.12 5.13
C LEU A 138 16.97 10.53 4.93
N GLY A 139 17.12 11.41 5.92
CA GLY A 139 16.66 12.81 5.84
C GLY A 139 17.37 13.65 4.77
N GLU A 140 18.54 13.26 4.31
CA GLU A 140 19.24 13.92 3.19
C GLU A 140 18.71 13.54 1.81
N VAL A 141 17.96 12.44 1.72
CA VAL A 141 17.52 11.83 0.45
C VAL A 141 16.04 12.04 0.16
N MET A 142 15.28 12.43 1.20
CA MET A 142 13.83 12.69 1.16
C MET A 142 13.51 14.15 0.92
#